data_AF-A0A117MRV9-F1
#
_entry.id   AF-A0A117MRV9-F1
#
_cell.length_a   1.000
_cell.length_b   1.000
_cell.length_c   1.000
_cell.angle_alpha   90.00
_cell.angle_beta   90.00
_cell.angle_gamma   90.00
#
_symmetry.space_group_name_H-M   'P 1'
#
loop_
_entity.id
_entity.type
_entity.pdbx_description
1 polymer ?
#
loop_
_entity_poly.entity_id
_entity_poly.type
_entity_poly.pdbx_seq_one_letter_code
_entity_poly.pdbx_strand_id
1 'polypeptide(L)'
;MPPRPAGEAPRPPEVVLEAVPRPPSFRLRLTGGGRFGSVGWAGLGGDLQALRTLRESIRVALTDAGLPIDPRPFQPHLTVTYRAATDLLPTLADYVGPDWPVTDFTLVESTHGEYHPRHTWPLP
;
A
#
# COMPACT_ATOMS: atom_id res chain seq x y z
N MET A 1 -15.12 9.74 20.33
CA MET A 1 -13.89 10.54 20.51
C MET A 1 -14.29 12.00 20.31
N PRO A 2 -14.04 12.91 21.26
CA PRO A 2 -14.36 14.33 21.05
C PRO A 2 -13.50 14.92 19.91
N PRO A 3 -14.00 15.93 19.18
CA PRO A 3 -13.21 16.60 18.14
C PRO A 3 -11.99 17.28 18.74
N ARG A 4 -10.85 17.16 18.05
CA ARG A 4 -9.55 17.68 18.49
C ARG A 4 -9.56 19.22 18.52
N PRO A 5 -9.00 19.88 19.55
CA PRO A 5 -8.89 21.33 19.59
C PRO A 5 -8.02 21.85 18.42
N ALA A 6 -8.45 22.95 17.82
CA ALA A 6 -7.70 23.62 16.76
C ALA A 6 -6.38 24.19 17.33
N GLY A 7 -5.23 23.72 16.84
CA GLY A 7 -3.92 24.28 17.18
C GLY A 7 -2.81 23.27 17.51
N GLU A 8 -3.13 22.00 17.75
CA GLU A 8 -2.10 20.99 18.00
C GLU A 8 -1.50 20.48 16.68
N ALA A 9 -0.17 20.38 16.58
CA ALA A 9 0.47 19.82 15.38
C ALA A 9 -0.03 18.38 15.15
N PRO A 10 -0.23 17.93 13.90
CA PRO A 10 -0.57 16.54 13.63
C PRO A 10 0.54 15.64 14.20
N ARG A 11 0.13 14.52 14.82
CA ARG A 11 1.10 13.54 15.31
C ARG A 11 1.96 13.03 14.15
N PRO A 12 3.27 12.80 14.36
CA PRO A 12 4.11 12.18 13.33
C PRO A 12 3.50 10.84 12.88
N PRO A 13 3.51 10.54 11.57
CA PRO A 13 2.91 9.32 11.04
C PRO A 13 3.51 8.06 11.68
N GLU A 14 4.80 8.07 12.05
CA GLU A 14 5.47 6.95 12.71
C GLU A 14 4.79 6.58 14.03
N VAL A 15 4.44 7.58 14.85
CA VAL A 15 3.75 7.37 16.14
C VAL A 15 2.34 6.82 15.93
N VAL A 16 1.66 7.26 14.87
CA VAL A 16 0.32 6.78 14.53
C VAL A 16 0.38 5.34 14.03
N LEU A 17 1.34 5.02 13.16
CA LEU A 17 1.49 3.71 12.53
C LEU A 17 1.98 2.63 13.51
N GLU A 18 2.72 3.00 14.56
CA GLU A 18 3.14 2.07 15.61
C GLU A 18 1.94 1.38 16.26
N ALA A 19 0.87 2.12 16.56
CA ALA A 19 -0.30 1.61 17.27
C ALA A 19 -1.33 0.91 16.35
N VAL A 20 -1.06 0.79 15.04
CA VAL A 20 -2.00 0.18 14.10
C VAL A 20 -2.14 -1.32 14.39
N PRO A 21 -3.37 -1.84 14.55
CA PRO A 21 -3.61 -3.28 14.56
C PRO A 21 -3.17 -3.91 13.24
N ARG A 22 -2.37 -4.97 13.32
CA ARG A 22 -1.78 -5.65 12.15
C ARG A 22 -2.34 -7.08 12.05
N PRO A 23 -2.69 -7.57 10.85
CA PRO A 23 -2.93 -9.00 10.66
C PRO A 23 -1.62 -9.79 10.83
N PRO A 24 -1.67 -11.10 11.10
CA PRO A 24 -0.50 -11.97 11.01
C PRO A 24 0.15 -11.90 9.62
N SER A 25 1.42 -12.28 9.52
CA SER A 25 2.08 -12.45 8.21
C SER A 25 1.25 -13.31 7.25
N PHE A 26 1.24 -12.91 5.97
CA PHE A 26 0.36 -13.48 4.95
C PHE A 26 1.09 -13.62 3.62
N ARG A 27 0.54 -14.36 2.65
CA ARG A 27 1.23 -14.60 1.37
C ARG A 27 0.54 -13.90 0.21
N LEU A 28 1.33 -13.24 -0.62
CA LEU A 28 0.89 -12.62 -1.85
C LEU A 28 1.61 -13.22 -3.05
N ARG A 29 1.00 -13.09 -4.22
CA ARG A 29 1.63 -13.34 -5.52
C ARG A 29 1.27 -12.23 -6.50
N LEU A 30 2.08 -12.05 -7.53
CA LEU A 30 1.73 -11.23 -8.69
C LEU A 30 0.85 -12.07 -9.60
N THR A 31 -0.24 -11.49 -10.10
CA THR A 31 -1.16 -12.17 -11.01
C THR A 31 -1.82 -11.19 -11.96
N GLY A 32 -1.91 -11.57 -13.23
CA GLY A 32 -2.54 -10.73 -14.24
C GLY A 32 -1.81 -9.40 -14.46
N GLY A 33 -2.40 -8.56 -15.32
CA GLY A 33 -1.96 -7.20 -15.51
C GLY A 33 -3.03 -6.32 -16.12
N GLY A 34 -2.81 -5.01 -16.03
CA GLY A 34 -3.73 -4.00 -16.50
C GLY A 34 -3.06 -2.65 -16.64
N ARG A 35 -3.86 -1.61 -16.92
CA ARG A 35 -3.36 -0.25 -17.05
C ARG A 35 -4.25 0.80 -16.40
N PHE A 36 -3.62 1.87 -15.95
CA PHE A 36 -4.28 3.14 -15.62
C PHE A 36 -3.73 4.22 -16.55
N GLY A 37 -4.50 4.61 -17.58
CA GLY A 37 -3.99 5.51 -18.61
C GLY A 37 -2.77 4.90 -19.33
N SER A 38 -1.62 5.57 -19.26
CA SER A 38 -0.35 5.05 -19.81
C SER A 38 0.38 4.11 -18.86
N VAL A 39 0.01 4.03 -17.59
CA VAL A 39 0.74 3.24 -16.58
C VAL A 39 0.35 1.78 -16.68
N GLY A 40 1.31 0.90 -16.93
CA GLY A 40 1.13 -0.56 -16.91
C GLY A 40 1.48 -1.14 -15.54
N TRP A 41 0.67 -2.08 -15.07
CA TRP A 41 0.81 -2.69 -13.76
C TRP A 41 0.52 -4.19 -13.77
N ALA A 42 1.08 -4.91 -12.80
CA ALA A 42 0.73 -6.29 -12.46
C ALA A 42 -0.19 -6.31 -11.24
N GLY A 43 -1.20 -7.19 -11.25
CA GLY A 43 -2.14 -7.34 -10.14
C GLY A 43 -1.56 -8.18 -9.00
N LEU A 44 -2.30 -8.28 -7.89
CA LEU A 44 -1.95 -9.15 -6.78
C LEU A 44 -3.03 -10.22 -6.56
N GLY A 45 -2.58 -11.41 -6.15
CA GLY A 45 -3.39 -12.53 -5.68
C GLY A 45 -2.84 -13.07 -4.35
N GLY A 46 -3.41 -14.18 -3.87
CA GLY A 46 -3.12 -14.72 -2.54
C GLY A 46 -4.04 -14.12 -1.47
N ASP A 47 -3.51 -13.81 -0.30
CA ASP A 47 -4.25 -13.35 0.88
C ASP A 47 -4.65 -11.86 0.80
N LEU A 48 -5.41 -11.50 -0.24
CA LEU A 48 -5.84 -10.11 -0.45
C LEU A 48 -6.73 -9.56 0.67
N GLN A 49 -7.40 -10.42 1.43
CA GLN A 49 -8.17 -9.99 2.60
C GLN A 49 -7.26 -9.46 3.71
N ALA A 50 -6.15 -10.16 4.01
CA ALA A 50 -5.17 -9.69 5.00
C ALA A 50 -4.55 -8.35 4.58
N LEU A 51 -4.21 -8.20 3.29
CA LEU A 51 -3.73 -6.92 2.74
C LEU A 51 -4.77 -5.79 2.89
N ARG A 52 -6.05 -6.07 2.61
CA ARG A 52 -7.13 -5.08 2.78
C ARG A 52 -7.33 -4.72 4.25
N THR A 53 -7.26 -5.68 5.17
CA THR A 53 -7.31 -5.44 6.61
C THR A 53 -6.19 -4.50 7.05
N LEU A 54 -4.93 -4.81 6.69
CA LEU A 54 -3.79 -3.95 7.02
C LEU A 54 -3.97 -2.53 6.47
N ARG A 55 -4.33 -2.40 5.18
CA ARG A 55 -4.58 -1.10 4.53
C ARG A 55 -5.66 -0.31 5.24
N GLU A 56 -6.74 -0.97 5.65
CA GLU A 56 -7.87 -0.32 6.31
C GLU A 56 -7.51 0.15 7.73
N SER A 57 -6.81 -0.68 8.50
CA SER A 57 -6.31 -0.30 9.83
C SER A 57 -5.37 0.91 9.76
N ILE A 58 -4.48 0.97 8.77
CA ILE A 58 -3.63 2.14 8.51
C ILE A 58 -4.49 3.36 8.15
N ARG A 59 -5.44 3.21 7.21
CA ARG A 59 -6.30 4.31 6.74
C ARG A 59 -7.08 4.93 7.90
N VAL A 60 -7.70 4.10 8.73
CA VAL A 60 -8.47 4.56 9.91
C VAL A 60 -7.57 5.31 10.87
N ALA A 61 -6.42 4.76 11.23
CA ALA A 61 -5.50 5.40 12.18
C ALA A 61 -4.99 6.77 11.68
N LEU A 62 -4.62 6.86 10.39
CA LEU A 62 -4.20 8.12 9.78
C LEU A 62 -5.34 9.15 9.73
N THR A 63 -6.55 8.71 9.37
CA THR A 63 -7.74 9.58 9.32
C THR A 63 -8.08 10.13 10.71
N ASP A 64 -8.10 9.26 11.72
CA ASP A 64 -8.39 9.63 13.12
C ASP A 64 -7.31 10.57 13.70
N ALA A 65 -6.07 10.48 13.21
CA ALA A 65 -4.99 11.40 13.54
C ALA A 65 -5.02 12.72 12.76
N GLY A 66 -5.96 12.89 11.81
CA GLY A 66 -6.06 14.08 10.97
C GLY A 66 -4.99 14.17 9.88
N LEU A 67 -4.34 13.06 9.53
CA LEU A 67 -3.35 12.99 8.46
C LEU A 67 -4.04 12.79 7.11
N PRO A 68 -3.56 13.44 6.03
CA PRO A 68 -4.16 13.31 4.72
C PRO A 68 -3.99 11.88 4.19
N ILE A 69 -5.05 11.40 3.53
CA ILE A 69 -5.06 10.12 2.83
C ILE A 69 -5.54 10.32 1.40
N ASP A 70 -5.02 9.51 0.50
CA ASP A 70 -5.50 9.48 -0.87
C ASP A 70 -6.93 8.90 -0.93
N PRO A 71 -7.91 9.65 -1.47
CA PRO A 71 -9.30 9.18 -1.54
C PRO A 71 -9.53 8.13 -2.63
N ARG A 72 -8.56 7.89 -3.52
CA ARG A 72 -8.72 6.95 -4.63
C ARG A 72 -8.99 5.53 -4.13
N PRO A 73 -9.85 4.75 -4.82
CA PRO A 73 -10.09 3.36 -4.46
C PRO A 73 -8.79 2.56 -4.43
N PHE A 74 -8.61 1.78 -3.38
CA PHE A 74 -7.43 0.92 -3.26
C PHE A 74 -7.54 -0.28 -4.18
N GLN A 75 -6.72 -0.28 -5.23
CA GLN A 75 -6.51 -1.41 -6.13
C GLN A 75 -5.06 -1.87 -5.94
N PRO A 76 -4.79 -2.99 -5.23
CA PRO A 76 -3.43 -3.44 -5.00
C PRO A 76 -2.78 -3.83 -6.33
N HIS A 77 -1.68 -3.18 -6.67
CA HIS A 77 -0.93 -3.40 -7.91
C HIS A 77 0.55 -3.13 -7.70
N LEU A 78 1.38 -3.72 -8.57
CA LEU A 78 2.77 -3.33 -8.76
C LEU A 78 2.85 -2.56 -10.08
N THR A 79 3.23 -1.28 -10.02
CA THR A 79 3.54 -0.50 -11.22
C THR A 79 4.79 -1.07 -11.88
N VAL A 80 4.69 -1.44 -13.16
CA VAL A 80 5.80 -2.01 -13.94
C VAL A 80 6.38 -0.96 -14.88
N THR A 81 5.54 -0.09 -15.44
CA THR A 81 5.98 0.97 -16.36
C THR A 81 5.04 2.16 -16.33
N TYR A 82 5.57 3.36 -16.53
CA TYR A 82 4.80 4.60 -16.71
C TYR A 82 4.50 4.92 -18.19
N ARG A 83 5.11 4.16 -19.11
CA ARG A 83 4.94 4.30 -20.56
C ARG A 83 3.83 3.40 -21.07
N ALA A 84 3.24 3.77 -22.21
CA ALA A 84 2.20 2.99 -22.87
C ALA A 84 2.58 1.49 -22.93
N ALA A 85 1.77 0.68 -22.26
CA ALA A 85 2.06 -0.72 -21.96
C ALA A 85 1.53 -1.69 -23.04
N THR A 86 1.48 -1.28 -24.31
CA THR A 86 0.77 -2.03 -25.37
C THR A 86 1.25 -3.48 -25.50
N ASP A 87 2.56 -3.71 -25.43
CA ASP A 87 3.15 -5.07 -25.55
C ASP A 87 3.25 -5.81 -24.21
N LEU A 88 3.19 -5.06 -23.10
CA LEU A 88 3.31 -5.62 -21.75
C LEU A 88 2.00 -6.26 -21.28
N LEU A 89 0.85 -5.66 -21.62
CA LEU A 89 -0.46 -6.14 -21.14
C LEU A 89 -0.79 -7.58 -21.55
N PRO A 90 -0.58 -8.00 -22.83
CA PRO A 90 -0.81 -9.39 -23.21
C PRO A 90 0.10 -10.37 -22.45
N THR A 91 1.36 -9.98 -22.21
CA THR A 91 2.33 -10.80 -21.48
C THR A 91 1.93 -11.01 -20.01
N LEU A 92 1.34 -9.98 -19.39
CA LEU A 92 0.90 -10.06 -18.00
C LEU A 92 -0.48 -10.70 -17.83
N ALA A 93 -1.31 -10.82 -18.87
CA ALA A 93 -2.71 -11.22 -18.76
C ALA A 93 -2.91 -12.55 -18.01
N ASP A 94 -2.13 -13.56 -18.36
CA ASP A 94 -2.16 -14.90 -17.74
C ASP A 94 -0.97 -15.14 -16.80
N TYR A 95 -0.22 -14.09 -16.45
CA TYR A 95 0.94 -14.21 -15.59
C TYR A 95 0.52 -14.63 -14.18
N VAL A 96 1.21 -15.64 -13.65
CA VAL A 96 1.10 -16.08 -12.25
C VAL A 96 2.52 -16.23 -11.70
N GLY A 97 2.87 -15.33 -10.78
CA GLY A 97 4.17 -15.34 -10.12
C GLY A 97 4.26 -16.30 -8.94
N PRO A 98 5.46 -16.51 -8.39
CA PRO A 98 5.64 -17.25 -7.14
C PRO A 98 4.99 -16.50 -5.96
N ASP A 99 4.60 -17.25 -4.93
CA ASP A 99 4.19 -16.66 -3.66
C ASP A 99 5.38 -16.12 -2.88
N TRP A 100 5.24 -14.95 -2.28
CA TRP A 100 6.16 -14.45 -1.26
C TRP A 100 5.41 -14.14 0.05
N PRO A 101 6.08 -14.28 1.20
CA PRO A 101 5.52 -13.83 2.46
C PRO A 101 5.60 -12.30 2.56
N VAL A 102 4.54 -11.69 3.08
CA VAL A 102 4.53 -10.31 3.57
C VAL A 102 4.72 -10.41 5.08
N THR A 103 5.87 -9.91 5.54
CA THR A 103 6.32 -9.99 6.94
C THR A 103 6.32 -8.64 7.63
N ASP A 104 6.15 -7.56 6.90
CA ASP A 104 6.29 -6.19 7.39
C ASP A 104 5.60 -5.19 6.45
N PHE A 105 5.45 -3.96 6.93
CA PHE A 105 5.10 -2.81 6.10
C PHE A 105 6.00 -1.62 6.45
N THR A 106 6.20 -0.73 5.47
CA THR A 106 7.18 0.37 5.58
C THR A 106 6.52 1.71 5.28
N LEU A 107 6.78 2.71 6.11
CA LEU A 107 6.56 4.12 5.77
C LEU A 107 7.73 4.58 4.91
N VAL A 108 7.43 5.08 3.72
CA VAL A 108 8.42 5.52 2.74
C VAL A 108 8.18 7.00 2.43
N GLU A 109 9.25 7.78 2.47
CA GLU A 109 9.27 9.17 2.01
C GLU A 109 9.74 9.20 0.55
N SER A 110 9.03 9.97 -0.30
CA SER A 110 9.37 10.11 -1.72
C SER A 110 9.83 11.54 -1.99
N THR A 111 11.09 11.72 -2.35
CA THR A 111 11.72 13.03 -2.57
C THR A 111 12.41 13.05 -3.92
N HIS A 112 11.98 13.93 -4.83
CA HIS A 112 12.55 14.07 -6.18
C HIS A 112 12.64 12.76 -6.99
N GLY A 113 11.71 11.82 -6.79
CA GLY A 113 11.69 10.52 -7.48
C GLY A 113 12.53 9.45 -6.79
N GLU A 114 13.18 9.76 -5.68
CA GLU A 114 13.84 8.79 -4.80
C GLU A 114 12.92 8.37 -3.67
N TYR A 115 13.04 7.10 -3.24
CA TYR A 115 12.27 6.51 -2.16
C TYR A 115 13.18 6.20 -0.98
N HIS A 116 12.90 6.81 0.17
CA HIS A 116 13.65 6.64 1.40
C HIS A 116 12.78 5.98 2.46
N PRO A 117 13.07 4.73 2.86
CA PRO A 117 12.42 4.11 4.00
C PRO A 117 12.60 4.96 5.28
N ARG A 118 11.50 5.27 5.96
CA ARG A 118 11.49 6.00 7.24
C ARG A 118 11.47 5.04 8.41
N HIS A 119 10.59 4.05 8.35
CA HIS A 119 10.42 3.03 9.38
C HIS A 119 9.71 1.80 8.82
N THR A 120 10.08 0.62 9.33
CA THR A 120 9.48 -0.67 8.96
C THR A 120 8.95 -1.34 10.21
N TRP A 121 7.68 -1.77 10.14
CA TRP A 121 7.00 -2.46 11.22
C TRP A 121 6.78 -3.92 10.84
N PRO A 122 7.20 -4.87 11.69
CA PRO A 122 6.89 -6.27 11.46
C PRO A 122 5.39 -6.53 11.62
N LEU A 123 4.89 -7.48 10.83
CA LEU A 123 3.62 -8.14 11.05
C LEU A 123 3.83 -9.28 12.07
N PRO A 124 2.86 -9.50 12.98
CA PRO A 124 2.91 -10.58 13.95
C PRO A 124 2.87 -11.98 13.33
#